data_AF-A4RSE5-F1
#
_entry.id   AF-A4RSE5-F1
#
_cell.length_a   1.000
_cell.length_b   1.000
_cell.length_c   1.000
_cell.angle_alpha   90.00
_cell.angle_beta   90.00
_cell.angle_gamma   90.00
#
_symmetry.space_group_name_H-M   'P 1'
#
loop_
_entity.id
_entity.type
_entity.pdbx_description
1 polymer ?
#
loop_
_entity_poly.entity_id
_entity_poly.type
_entity_poly.pdbx_seq_one_letter_code
_entity_poly.pdbx_strand_id
1 'polypeptide(L)'
;LPQVVTDRMLKRVGIFCGTPLVLGFMTGPAFYYAKVIAKLEVPSWVFFVSSTATFGAAVVGISYGVLSASWDPRMEGSFWGGSEFKQNVPIVVSTIMG
;
A
#
# COMPACT_ATOMS: atom_id res chain seq x y z
N LEU A 1 4.35 -10.60 19.47
CA LEU A 1 5.18 -10.58 18.24
C LEU A 1 6.56 -10.05 18.60
N PRO A 2 7.65 -10.73 18.22
CA PRO A 2 9.02 -10.23 18.40
C PRO A 2 9.21 -8.89 17.70
N GLN A 3 9.96 -7.95 18.30
CA GLN A 3 10.10 -6.59 17.75
C GLN A 3 10.66 -6.57 16.32
N VAL A 4 11.62 -7.44 16.03
CA VAL A 4 12.18 -7.59 14.68
C VAL A 4 11.13 -7.93 13.61
N VAL A 5 10.04 -8.60 13.97
CA VAL A 5 8.94 -8.90 13.05
C VAL A 5 8.04 -7.68 12.88
N THR A 6 7.70 -7.01 13.99
CA THR A 6 6.92 -5.77 13.97
C THR A 6 7.61 -4.67 13.16
N ASP A 7 8.92 -4.49 13.32
CA ASP A 7 9.70 -3.50 12.57
C ASP A 7 9.66 -3.78 11.06
N ARG A 8 9.72 -5.06 10.67
CA ARG A 8 9.59 -5.47 9.26
C ARG A 8 8.20 -5.24 8.71
N MET A 9 7.16 -5.53 9.49
CA MET A 9 5.76 -5.20 9.14
C MET A 9 5.61 -3.70 8.93
N LEU A 10 6.04 -2.88 9.89
CA LEU A 10 5.94 -1.43 9.82
C LEU A 10 6.72 -0.84 8.64
N LYS A 11 7.93 -1.36 8.36
CA LYS A 11 8.72 -0.94 7.19
C LYS A 11 7.96 -1.19 5.89
N ARG A 12 7.38 -2.38 5.72
CA ARG A 12 6.60 -2.72 4.52
C ARG A 12 5.31 -1.93 4.42
N VAL A 13 4.60 -1.75 5.54
CA VAL A 13 3.42 -0.86 5.60
C VAL A 13 3.82 0.54 5.16
N GLY A 14 4.92 1.10 5.69
CA GLY A 14 5.42 2.41 5.30
C GLY A 14 5.70 2.52 3.80
N ILE A 15 6.28 1.48 3.18
CA ILE A 15 6.55 1.46 1.74
C ILE A 15 5.25 1.32 0.93
N PHE A 16 4.43 0.31 1.20
CA PHE A 16 3.25 -0.03 0.40
C PHE A 16 2.06 0.90 0.63
N CYS A 17 1.91 1.49 1.83
CA CYS A 17 0.94 2.54 2.10
C CYS A 17 1.49 3.92 1.73
N GLY A 18 2.73 4.23 2.11
CA GLY A 18 3.32 5.54 1.90
C GLY A 18 3.51 5.89 0.43
N THR A 19 3.94 4.93 -0.41
CA THR A 19 4.13 5.18 -1.86
C THR A 19 2.83 5.66 -2.54
N PRO A 20 1.71 4.92 -2.48
CA PRO A 20 0.46 5.39 -3.08
C PRO A 20 -0.12 6.62 -2.36
N LEU A 21 0.13 6.82 -1.06
CA LEU A 21 -0.29 8.02 -0.36
C LEU A 21 0.41 9.28 -0.90
N VAL A 22 1.73 9.23 -1.09
CA VAL A 22 2.51 10.32 -1.70
C VAL A 22 2.02 10.57 -3.12
N LEU A 23 1.79 9.52 -3.92
CA LEU A 23 1.21 9.67 -5.26
C LEU A 23 -0.19 10.30 -5.21
N GLY A 24 -1.02 9.93 -4.24
CA GLY A 24 -2.35 10.50 -4.03
C GLY A 24 -2.32 11.97 -3.67
N PHE A 25 -1.33 12.44 -2.91
CA PHE A 25 -1.15 13.88 -2.69
C PHE A 25 -0.65 14.60 -3.94
N MET A 26 0.15 13.94 -4.78
CA MET A 26 0.65 14.51 -6.04
C MET A 26 -0.42 14.60 -7.14
N THR A 27 -1.53 13.86 -7.05
CA THR A 27 -2.60 13.95 -8.06
C THR A 27 -3.20 15.35 -8.14
N GLY A 28 -3.36 16.04 -7.00
CA GLY A 28 -3.91 17.40 -6.95
C GLY A 28 -3.06 18.43 -7.72
N PRO A 29 -1.79 18.64 -7.33
CA PRO A 29 -0.87 19.50 -8.06
C PRO A 29 -0.70 19.12 -9.53
N ALA A 30 -0.64 17.82 -9.85
CA ALA A 30 -0.54 17.35 -11.24
C ALA A 30 -1.79 17.74 -12.06
N PHE A 31 -2.99 17.59 -11.50
CA PHE A 31 -4.24 18.01 -12.15
C PHE A 31 -4.36 19.52 -12.30
N TYR A 32 -3.95 20.26 -11.28
CA TYR A 32 -3.89 21.71 -11.33
C TYR A 32 -2.96 22.17 -12.46
N TYR A 33 -1.76 21.60 -12.54
CA TYR A 33 -0.80 21.89 -13.61
C TYR A 33 -1.39 21.56 -14.98
N ALA A 34 -1.97 20.36 -15.14
CA ALA A 34 -2.56 19.93 -16.41
C ALA A 34 -3.67 20.87 -16.89
N LYS A 35 -4.60 21.26 -16.00
CA LYS A 35 -5.74 22.12 -16.37
C LYS A 35 -5.37 23.59 -16.51
N VAL A 36 -4.62 24.14 -15.56
CA VAL A 36 -4.42 25.59 -15.44
C VAL A 36 -3.21 26.04 -16.26
N ILE A 37 -2.11 25.29 -16.20
CA ILE A 37 -0.84 25.69 -16.82
C ILE A 37 -0.75 25.13 -18.24
N ALA A 38 -0.96 23.82 -18.39
CA ALA A 38 -0.87 23.15 -19.69
C ALA A 38 -2.16 23.28 -20.53
N LYS A 39 -3.24 23.85 -19.97
CA LYS A 39 -4.54 24.05 -20.62
C LYS A 39 -5.12 22.78 -21.26
N LEU A 40 -4.82 21.62 -20.67
CA LEU A 40 -5.38 20.35 -21.10
C LEU A 40 -6.82 20.24 -20.61
N GLU A 41 -7.72 19.85 -21.50
CA GLU A 41 -9.12 19.55 -21.18
C GLU A 41 -9.23 18.18 -20.52
N VAL A 42 -8.76 18.08 -19.28
CA VAL A 42 -8.85 16.83 -18.52
C VAL A 42 -10.22 16.73 -17.84
N PRO A 43 -11.02 15.69 -18.09
CA PRO A 43 -12.30 15.53 -17.42
C PRO A 43 -12.12 15.41 -15.90
N SER A 44 -13.03 16.01 -15.12
CA SER A 44 -12.93 16.00 -13.66
C SER A 44 -13.02 14.61 -13.05
N TRP A 45 -13.71 13.66 -13.71
CA TRP A 45 -13.79 12.28 -13.22
C TRP A 45 -12.42 11.59 -13.19
N VAL A 46 -11.46 12.00 -14.03
CA VAL A 46 -10.11 11.42 -14.04
C VAL A 46 -9.39 11.72 -12.72
N PHE A 47 -9.54 12.94 -12.18
CA PHE A 47 -8.99 13.30 -10.87
C PHE A 47 -9.60 12.47 -9.74
N PHE A 48 -10.93 12.29 -9.79
CA PHE A 48 -11.63 11.48 -8.81
C PHE A 48 -11.15 10.02 -8.84
N VAL A 49 -11.06 9.42 -10.02
CA VAL A 49 -10.59 8.04 -10.18
C VAL A 49 -9.13 7.91 -9.75
N SER A 50 -8.24 8.81 -10.17
CA SER A 50 -6.82 8.75 -9.81
C SER A 50 -6.61 8.89 -8.30
N SER A 51 -7.33 9.81 -7.66
CA SER A 51 -7.24 10.03 -6.21
C SER A 51 -7.85 8.86 -5.45
N THR A 52 -9.01 8.37 -5.87
CA THR A 52 -9.66 7.20 -5.24
C THR A 52 -8.78 5.95 -5.38
N ALA A 53 -8.17 5.74 -6.54
CA ALA A 53 -7.28 4.60 -6.77
C ALA A 53 -6.01 4.68 -5.92
N THR A 54 -5.38 5.84 -5.80
CA THR A 54 -4.16 6.01 -5.00
C THR A 54 -4.43 5.90 -3.50
N PHE A 55 -5.43 6.60 -2.97
CA PHE A 55 -5.79 6.46 -1.55
C PHE A 55 -6.35 5.07 -1.22
N GLY A 56 -7.15 4.47 -2.10
CA GLY A 56 -7.61 3.08 -1.95
C GLY A 56 -6.46 2.08 -1.96
N ALA A 57 -5.49 2.25 -2.86
CA ALA A 57 -4.28 1.43 -2.89
C ALA A 57 -3.45 1.59 -1.60
N ALA A 58 -3.42 2.77 -0.99
CA ALA A 58 -2.74 2.98 0.29
C ALA A 58 -3.36 2.13 1.41
N VAL A 59 -4.70 2.08 1.48
CA VAL A 59 -5.42 1.22 2.45
C VAL A 59 -5.07 -0.26 2.22
N VAL A 60 -5.13 -0.73 0.98
CA VAL A 60 -4.75 -2.12 0.63
C VAL A 60 -3.27 -2.38 0.95
N GLY A 61 -2.41 -1.38 0.75
CA GLY A 61 -0.99 -1.41 1.03
C GLY A 61 -0.66 -1.64 2.51
N ILE A 62 -1.52 -1.20 3.43
CA ILE A 62 -1.38 -1.51 4.86
C ILE A 62 -1.54 -3.02 5.08
N SER A 63 -2.64 -3.61 4.60
CA SER A 63 -2.90 -5.05 4.75
C SER A 63 -1.81 -5.89 4.08
N TYR A 64 -1.42 -5.51 2.86
CA TYR A 64 -0.33 -6.20 2.17
C TYR A 64 1.01 -6.03 2.90
N GLY A 65 1.30 -4.86 3.46
CA GLY A 65 2.54 -4.61 4.20
C GLY A 65 2.70 -5.52 5.43
N VAL A 66 1.63 -5.74 6.19
CA VAL A 66 1.62 -6.64 7.35
C VAL A 66 1.74 -8.10 6.91
N LEU A 67 0.95 -8.51 5.92
CA LEU A 67 0.85 -9.91 5.49
C LEU A 67 2.04 -10.37 4.65
N SER A 68 2.72 -9.47 3.94
CA SER A 68 3.89 -9.76 3.13
C SER A 68 5.20 -9.81 3.94
N ALA A 69 5.19 -9.38 5.20
CA ALA A 69 6.35 -9.48 6.09
C ALA A 69 6.58 -10.93 6.54
N SER A 70 7.85 -11.33 6.67
CA SER A 70 8.18 -12.59 7.32
C SER A 70 7.85 -12.50 8.81
N TRP A 71 7.04 -13.45 9.27
CA TRP A 71 6.67 -13.56 10.69
C TRP A 71 7.65 -14.42 11.49
N ASP A 72 8.65 -15.01 10.82
CA ASP A 72 9.74 -15.75 11.47
C ASP A 72 10.86 -14.76 11.89
N PRO A 73 11.21 -14.70 13.19
CA PRO A 73 12.33 -13.90 13.68
C PRO A 73 13.69 -14.27 13.08
N ARG A 74 13.86 -15.50 12.60
CA ARG A 74 15.13 -16.06 12.11
C ARG A 74 15.34 -15.89 10.61
N MET A 75 14.28 -15.57 9.87
CA MET A 75 14.32 -15.46 8.41
C MET A 75 13.83 -14.08 7.99
N GLU A 76 14.64 -13.33 7.24
CA GLU A 76 14.29 -11.97 6.79
C GLU A 76 13.05 -11.93 5.89
N GLY A 77 12.86 -12.96 5.06
CA GLY A 77 11.75 -13.10 4.11
C GLY A 77 12.10 -12.68 2.68
N SER A 78 11.18 -12.86 1.75
CA SER A 78 11.33 -12.55 0.33
C SER A 78 11.21 -11.06 0.03
N PHE A 79 11.91 -10.55 -0.99
CA PHE A 79 11.94 -9.11 -1.32
C PHE A 79 10.54 -8.49 -1.50
N TRP A 80 9.67 -9.12 -2.29
CA TRP A 80 8.29 -8.67 -2.49
C TRP A 80 7.32 -9.17 -1.42
N GLY A 81 7.64 -10.26 -0.70
CA GLY A 81 6.78 -10.85 0.32
C GLY A 81 5.63 -11.70 -0.20
N GLY A 82 5.68 -12.14 -1.47
CA GLY A 82 4.61 -12.93 -2.08
C GLY A 82 4.46 -14.32 -1.47
N SER A 83 5.56 -14.95 -1.07
CA SER A 83 5.55 -16.23 -0.34
C SER A 83 4.92 -16.10 1.03
N GLU A 84 5.33 -15.06 1.77
CA GLU A 84 4.85 -14.73 3.10
C GLU A 84 3.36 -14.39 3.07
N PHE A 85 2.92 -13.62 2.08
CA PHE A 85 1.50 -13.30 1.90
C PHE A 85 0.65 -14.56 1.74
N LYS A 86 1.08 -15.51 0.88
CA LYS A 86 0.36 -16.77 0.69
C LYS A 86 0.32 -17.64 1.94
N GLN A 87 1.35 -17.58 2.78
CA GLN A 87 1.41 -18.33 4.05
C GLN A 87 0.59 -17.67 5.15
N ASN A 88 0.62 -16.34 5.25
CA ASN A 88 0.03 -15.58 6.35
C ASN A 88 -1.48 -15.35 6.16
N VAL A 89 -1.97 -15.21 4.93
CA VAL A 89 -3.40 -14.97 4.65
C VAL A 89 -4.30 -16.06 5.23
N PRO A 90 -4.07 -17.37 4.98
CA PRO A 90 -4.90 -18.42 5.56
C PRO A 90 -4.91 -18.41 7.09
N ILE A 91 -3.77 -18.07 7.72
CA ILE A 91 -3.66 -17.99 9.19
C ILE A 91 -4.59 -16.92 9.74
N VAL A 92 -4.51 -15.70 9.19
CA VAL A 92 -5.37 -14.58 9.62
C VAL A 92 -6.84 -14.90 9.37
N VAL A 93 -7.15 -15.42 8.19
CA VAL A 93 -8.52 -15.78 7.82
C VAL A 93 -9.10 -16.84 8.77
N SER A 94 -8.34 -17.89 9.07
CA SER A 94 -8.75 -18.94 10.03
C SER A 94 -8.90 -18.42 11.46
N THR A 95 -8.13 -17.39 11.84
CA THR A 95 -8.22 -16.77 13.17
C THR A 95 -9.45 -15.87 13.30
N ILE A 96 -9.90 -15.25 12.20
CA ILE A 96 -11.08 -14.36 12.19
C ILE A 96 -12.38 -15.16 12.02
N MET A 97 -12.36 -16.23 11.23
CA MET A 97 -13.52 -17.07 10.94
C MET A 97 -13.66 -18.28 11.88
N GLY A 98 -12.75 -18.42 12.86
CA GLY A 98 -12.75 -19.46 13.88
C GLY A 98 -13.69 -19.17 15.04
#